data_AF-A0A0H3EDQ0-F1
#
_entry.id   AF-A0A0H3EDQ0-F1
#
_cell.length_a   1.000
_cell.length_b   1.000
_cell.length_c   1.000
_cell.angle_alpha   90.00
_cell.angle_beta   90.00
_cell.angle_gamma   90.00
#
_symmetry.space_group_name_H-M   'P 1'
#
loop_
_entity.id
_entity.type
_entity.pdbx_description
1 polymer ?
#
loop_
_entity_poly.entity_id
_entity_poly.type
_entity_poly.pdbx_seq_one_letter_code
_entity_poly.pdbx_strand_id
1 'polypeptide(L)'
;MFVAAGGQGSDEVVSEAESMRRYLTESRHVPADAVLMEDRSTTTMENLRFSKEIMDARSGVQSVPGRRGLAYRCALVTSDYHVFRASEYAHQG
;
A
#
# COMPACT_ATOMS: atom_id res chain seq x y z
N MET A 1 7.01 -3.13 8.28
CA MET A 1 5.77 -3.56 7.60
C MET A 1 5.42 -2.51 6.59
N PHE A 2 5.08 -2.93 5.37
CA PHE A 2 4.55 -2.07 4.32
C PHE A 2 3.08 -2.42 4.09
N VAL A 3 2.28 -1.41 3.75
CA VAL A 3 0.94 -1.60 3.21
C VAL A 3 0.98 -1.06 1.79
N ALA A 4 0.90 -1.94 0.80
CA ALA A 4 0.74 -1.58 -0.59
C ALA A 4 -0.76 -1.39 -0.84
N ALA A 5 -1.19 -0.17 -1.12
CA ALA A 5 -2.60 0.20 -1.24
C ALA A 5 -2.91 0.79 -2.61
N GLY A 6 -4.04 0.36 -3.18
CA GLY A 6 -4.55 0.81 -4.47
C GLY A 6 -5.22 -0.35 -5.20
N GLY A 7 -6.49 -0.15 -5.57
CA GLY A 7 -7.26 -1.12 -6.34
C GLY A 7 -6.84 -1.23 -7.79
N GLN A 8 -7.67 -1.90 -8.58
CA GLN A 8 -7.43 -2.13 -10.01
C GLN A 8 -8.30 -1.17 -10.84
N GLY A 9 -7.65 -0.34 -11.65
CA GLY A 9 -8.34 0.46 -12.66
C GLY A 9 -8.95 -0.41 -13.77
N SER A 10 -9.96 0.10 -14.47
CA SER A 10 -10.67 -0.63 -15.54
C SER A 10 -9.76 -1.07 -16.69
N ASP A 11 -8.70 -0.30 -16.96
CA ASP A 11 -7.73 -0.56 -18.04
C ASP A 11 -6.45 -1.25 -17.53
N GLU A 12 -6.41 -1.65 -16.27
CA GLU A 12 -5.24 -2.26 -15.65
C GLU A 12 -5.38 -3.78 -15.56
N VAL A 13 -4.25 -4.48 -15.73
CA VAL A 13 -4.19 -5.96 -15.68
C VAL A 13 -4.11 -6.48 -14.24
N VAL A 14 -3.54 -5.68 -13.34
CA VAL A 14 -3.37 -5.97 -11.91
C VAL A 14 -3.63 -4.69 -11.11
N SER A 15 -3.97 -4.83 -9.83
CA SER A 15 -4.11 -3.68 -8.94
C SER A 15 -2.78 -2.97 -8.67
N GLU A 16 -2.83 -1.68 -8.38
CA GLU A 16 -1.66 -0.92 -7.95
C GLU A 16 -0.98 -1.56 -6.72
N ALA A 17 -1.78 -2.10 -5.79
CA ALA A 17 -1.29 -2.81 -4.61
C ALA A 17 -0.44 -4.04 -4.96
N GLU A 18 -0.91 -4.89 -5.87
CA GLU A 18 -0.15 -6.06 -6.33
C GLU A 18 1.13 -5.63 -7.05
N SER A 19 1.01 -4.60 -7.89
CA SER A 19 2.08 -4.06 -8.68
C SER A 19 3.20 -3.46 -7.80
N MET A 20 2.83 -2.78 -6.70
CA MET A 20 3.76 -2.29 -5.68
C MET A 20 4.32 -3.42 -4.79
N ARG A 21 3.51 -4.44 -4.47
CA ARG A 21 4.00 -5.63 -3.74
C ARG A 21 5.14 -6.30 -4.50
N ARG A 22 4.94 -6.55 -5.80
CA ARG A 22 5.99 -7.12 -6.67
C ARG A 22 7.24 -6.27 -6.68
N TYR A 23 7.10 -4.95 -6.83
CA TYR A 23 8.26 -4.07 -6.79
C TYR A 23 9.05 -4.19 -5.48
N LEU A 24 8.36 -4.14 -4.35
CA LEU A 24 8.99 -4.25 -3.03
C LEU A 24 9.67 -5.61 -2.85
N THR A 25 9.04 -6.70 -3.30
CA THR A 25 9.60 -8.05 -3.12
C THR A 25 10.69 -8.40 -4.12
N GLU A 26 10.51 -8.08 -5.39
CA GLU A 26 11.36 -8.52 -6.49
C GLU A 26 12.53 -7.56 -6.73
N SER A 27 12.26 -6.25 -6.79
CA SER A 27 13.30 -5.25 -7.05
C SER A 27 13.98 -4.78 -5.77
N ARG A 28 13.23 -4.64 -4.67
CA ARG A 28 13.74 -4.14 -3.38
C ARG A 28 14.02 -5.23 -2.35
N HIS A 29 13.77 -6.50 -2.68
CA HIS A 29 14.08 -7.66 -1.84
C HIS A 29 13.46 -7.59 -0.43
N VAL A 30 12.32 -6.91 -0.29
CA VAL A 30 11.55 -6.88 0.95
C VAL A 30 10.90 -8.26 1.13
N PRO A 31 10.97 -8.88 2.32
CA PRO A 31 10.28 -10.14 2.59
C PRO A 31 8.77 -10.02 2.30
N ALA A 32 8.20 -10.99 1.59
CA ALA A 32 6.80 -10.94 1.16
C ALA A 32 5.82 -10.89 2.35
N ASP A 33 6.16 -11.52 3.47
CA ASP A 33 5.40 -11.50 4.72
C ASP A 33 5.44 -10.15 5.45
N ALA A 34 6.38 -9.26 5.07
CA ALA A 34 6.46 -7.90 5.56
C ALA A 34 5.62 -6.90 4.74
N VAL A 35 5.02 -7.33 3.61
CA VAL A 35 4.19 -6.52 2.73
C VAL A 35 2.74 -7.01 2.80
N LEU A 36 1.84 -6.15 3.27
CA LEU A 36 0.41 -6.38 3.26
C LEU A 36 -0.22 -5.66 2.06
N MET A 37 -1.21 -6.28 1.43
CA MET A 37 -1.93 -5.67 0.30
C MET A 37 -3.28 -5.12 0.74
N GLU A 38 -3.66 -4.02 0.10
CA GLU A 38 -5.00 -3.43 0.11
C GLU A 38 -5.37 -3.08 -1.33
N ASP A 39 -6.17 -3.92 -1.97
CA ASP A 39 -6.46 -3.89 -3.41
C ASP A 39 -7.92 -3.54 -3.73
N ARG A 40 -8.66 -2.93 -2.78
CA ARG A 40 -10.10 -2.69 -2.90
C ARG A 40 -10.46 -1.22 -3.09
N SER A 41 -9.55 -0.32 -2.73
CA SER A 41 -9.73 1.12 -2.85
C SER A 41 -9.85 1.59 -4.29
N THR A 42 -10.69 2.60 -4.52
CA THR A 42 -10.84 3.29 -5.80
C THR A 42 -10.50 4.78 -5.71
N THR A 43 -10.23 5.27 -4.50
CA THR A 43 -9.88 6.65 -4.22
C THR A 43 -8.74 6.74 -3.20
N THR A 44 -8.04 7.87 -3.18
CA THR A 44 -7.02 8.16 -2.16
C THR A 44 -7.59 8.10 -0.75
N MET A 45 -8.84 8.51 -0.53
CA MET A 45 -9.46 8.46 0.80
C MET A 45 -9.72 7.02 1.24
N GLU A 46 -10.14 6.16 0.33
CA GLU A 46 -10.31 4.72 0.60
C GLU A 46 -8.97 4.05 0.89
N ASN A 47 -7.91 4.36 0.13
CA ASN A 47 -6.54 3.89 0.42
C ASN A 47 -6.18 4.15 1.88
N LEU A 48 -6.38 5.40 2.35
CA LEU A 48 -6.02 5.79 3.71
C LEU A 48 -6.87 5.07 4.76
N ARG A 49 -8.17 4.97 4.53
CA ARG A 49 -9.10 4.30 5.45
C ARG A 49 -8.78 2.81 5.57
N PHE A 50 -8.72 2.10 4.45
CA PHE A 50 -8.49 0.66 4.45
C PHE A 50 -7.08 0.29 4.91
N SER A 51 -6.07 1.09 4.54
CA SER A 51 -4.71 0.93 5.09
C SER A 51 -4.68 1.09 6.60
N LYS A 52 -5.44 2.07 7.13
CA LYS A 52 -5.56 2.24 8.58
C LYS A 52 -6.20 1.03 9.25
N GLU A 53 -7.27 0.48 8.69
CA GLU A 53 -7.93 -0.72 9.22
C GLU A 53 -6.96 -1.90 9.30
N ILE A 54 -6.12 -2.10 8.27
CA ILE A 54 -5.08 -3.15 8.26
C ILE A 54 -4.02 -2.90 9.35
N MET A 55 -3.55 -1.65 9.48
CA MET A 55 -2.54 -1.29 10.49
C MET A 55 -3.08 -1.43 11.92
N ASP A 56 -4.32 -1.05 12.18
CA ASP A 56 -4.99 -1.22 13.48
C ASP A 56 -5.11 -2.71 13.83
N ALA A 57 -5.57 -3.53 12.88
CA ALA A 57 -5.70 -4.97 13.06
C ALA A 57 -4.35 -5.65 13.37
N ARG A 58 -3.28 -5.24 12.68
CA ARG A 58 -1.94 -5.84 12.85
C ARG A 58 -1.22 -5.38 14.13
N SER A 59 -1.45 -4.13 14.56
CA SER A 59 -0.85 -3.60 15.79
C SER A 59 -1.53 -4.10 17.06
N GLY A 60 -2.68 -4.77 16.95
CA GLY A 60 -3.50 -5.21 18.08
C GLY A 60 -4.14 -4.04 18.84
N VAL A 61 -4.11 -2.84 18.26
CA VAL A 61 -4.59 -1.62 18.88
C VAL A 61 -6.02 -1.38 18.42
N GLN A 62 -6.95 -1.56 19.34
CA GLN A 62 -8.27 -0.96 19.19
C GLN A 62 -8.15 0.54 19.48
N SER A 63 -8.76 1.37 18.64
CA SER A 63 -8.85 2.81 18.87
C SER A 63 -9.39 3.06 20.29
N VAL A 64 -8.56 3.58 21.20
CA VAL A 64 -8.97 3.90 22.57
C VAL A 64 -9.69 5.25 22.54
N PRO A 65 -10.99 5.33 22.88
CA PRO A 65 -11.70 6.59 22.93
C PRO A 65 -10.97 7.58 23.88
N GLY A 66 -10.67 8.78 23.39
CA GLY A 66 -10.02 9.84 24.19
C GLY A 66 -8.49 9.96 24.05
N ARG A 67 -7.79 8.99 23.42
CA ARG A 67 -6.39 9.20 23.01
C ARG A 67 -6.33 9.73 21.57
N ARG A 68 -5.94 11.01 21.42
CA ARG A 68 -5.51 11.55 20.12
C ARG A 68 -4.12 11.03 19.79
N GLY A 69 -4.04 9.92 19.05
CA GLY A 69 -2.78 9.41 18.51
C GLY A 69 -2.90 7.95 18.07
N LEU A 70 -2.30 7.62 16.91
CA LEU A 70 -2.08 6.23 16.53
C LEU A 70 -1.11 5.61 17.56
N ALA A 71 -1.36 4.37 17.97
CA ALA A 71 -0.43 3.65 18.85
C ALA A 71 0.88 3.26 18.15
N TYR A 72 0.98 3.54 16.85
CA TYR A 72 2.14 3.30 16.00
C TYR A 72 2.45 4.56 15.18
N ARG A 73 3.70 4.68 14.73
CA ARG A 73 4.11 5.70 13.77
C ARG A 73 3.96 5.12 12.37
N CYS A 74 3.37 5.88 11.45
CA CYS A 74 3.25 5.52 10.05
C CYS A 74 3.74 6.69 9.20
N ALA A 75 4.49 6.39 8.14
CA ALA A 75 4.83 7.33 7.10
C ALA A 75 3.96 7.02 5.89
N LEU A 76 3.21 8.02 5.41
CA LEU A 76 2.42 7.91 4.20
C LEU A 76 3.27 8.37 3.02
N VAL A 77 3.40 7.51 2.02
CA VAL A 77 4.01 7.84 0.73
C VAL A 77 2.93 7.65 -0.33
N THR A 78 2.70 8.69 -1.13
CA THR A 78 1.74 8.66 -2.24
C THR A 78 2.40 9.26 -3.48
N SER A 79 2.32 8.57 -4.60
CA SER A 79 2.71 9.04 -5.92
C SER A 79 1.79 8.41 -6.96
N ASP A 80 1.65 9.02 -8.13
CA ASP A 80 0.97 8.40 -9.25
C ASP A 80 1.76 7.15 -9.71
N TYR A 81 1.17 5.96 -9.54
CA TYR A 81 1.83 4.69 -9.82
C TYR A 81 2.08 4.49 -11.33
N HIS A 82 1.33 5.17 -12.20
CA HIS A 82 1.50 5.06 -13.64
C HIS A 82 2.89 5.54 -14.09
N VAL A 83 3.46 6.54 -13.42
CA VAL A 83 4.83 7.03 -13.69
C VAL A 83 5.87 5.98 -13.29
N PHE A 84 5.64 5.29 -12.18
CA PHE A 84 6.53 4.26 -11.66
C PHE A 84 6.64 3.05 -12.62
N ARG A 85 5.51 2.62 -13.21
CA ARG A 85 5.52 1.59 -14.27
C ARG A 85 6.26 2.04 -15.52
N ALA A 86 6.07 3.28 -15.97
CA ALA A 86 6.76 3.80 -17.14
C ALA A 86 8.28 3.78 -16.94
N SER A 87 8.77 4.13 -15.74
CA SER A 87 10.20 4.03 -15.44
C SER A 87 10.72 2.59 -15.38
N GLU A 88 10.00 1.65 -14.76
CA GLU A 88 10.46 0.25 -14.69
C GLU A 88 10.50 -0.42 -16.08
N TYR A 89 9.54 -0.14 -16.96
CA TYR A 89 9.62 -0.61 -18.36
C TYR A 89 10.76 0.05 -19.13
N ALA A 90 11.00 1.36 -18.93
CA ALA A 90 12.10 2.07 -19.59
C ALA A 90 13.49 1.60 -19.11
N HIS A 91 13.60 1.06 -17.90
CA HIS A 91 14.84 0.49 -17.37
C HIS A 91 15.10 -0.97 -17.77
N GLN A 92 14.12 -1.64 -18.39
CA GLN A 92 14.28 -3.00 -18.94
C GLN A 92 14.45 -3.03 -20.48
N GLY A 93 14.68 -1.87 -21.11
CA GLY A 93 14.93 -1.74 -22.55
C GLY A 93 16.40 -1.48 -22.88
#